data_AF-A0A0A2JZ57-F1
#
_entry.id   AF-A0A0A2JZ57-F1
#
_cell.length_a   1.000
_cell.length_b   1.000
_cell.length_c   1.000
_cell.angle_alpha   90.00
_cell.angle_beta   90.00
_cell.angle_gamma   90.00
#
_symmetry.space_group_name_H-M   'P 1'
#
loop_
_entity.id
_entity.type
_entity.pdbx_description
1 polymer ?
#
loop_
_entity_poly.entity_id
_entity_poly.type
_entity_poly.pdbx_seq_one_letter_code
_entity_poly.pdbx_strand_id
1 'polypeptide(L)'
;MSERYNFRRSTRVQQLPPHRPRGSPQDPTPRIELRIEDLDLDKSYVDSWAPPKSRPKPRKSRPWAKWTGNDPFTDPAQLPPGWHMNEDDLETNDIDSQIERCHERIAENIMPHVFAQRLEEYTAAKNKKEQMRFPGSEELSWDTIQRVHALEAMKTDLTSTADECEQLPNIEALLEAYKSGELDWNNGLVTYWSKGVQISQPRPFDWDEFEAINSHHEGHKGFWTEGVMDILNIFKVTR
;
A
#
# COMPACT_ATOMS: atom_id res chain seq x y z
N MET A 1 8.74 28.01 49.46
CA MET A 1 7.75 27.35 48.57
C MET A 1 8.08 27.80 47.15
N SER A 2 8.50 26.99 46.18
CA SER A 2 8.62 25.54 46.06
C SER A 2 9.89 25.22 45.26
N GLU A 3 10.71 24.33 45.81
CA GLU A 3 11.64 23.49 45.04
C GLU A 3 10.83 22.47 44.20
N ARG A 4 11.53 21.69 43.36
CA ARG A 4 11.09 20.58 42.47
C ARG A 4 10.83 21.09 41.03
N TYR A 5 11.65 20.77 40.03
CA TYR A 5 12.19 19.46 39.70
C TYR A 5 13.62 19.56 39.13
N ASN A 6 14.57 18.96 39.85
CA ASN A 6 15.87 18.55 39.30
C ASN A 6 15.70 17.14 38.72
N PHE A 7 15.53 17.01 37.40
CA PHE A 7 15.83 15.75 36.73
C PHE A 7 17.33 15.73 36.42
N ARG A 8 18.06 14.98 37.24
CA ARG A 8 19.42 14.55 36.93
C ARG A 8 19.39 13.82 35.59
N ARG A 9 19.84 14.48 34.51
CA ARG A 9 20.28 13.82 33.28
C ARG A 9 21.54 13.03 33.60
N SER A 10 21.36 11.81 34.07
CA SER A 10 22.41 10.83 34.31
C SER A 10 22.21 9.63 33.39
N THR A 11 22.34 9.89 32.09
CA THR A 11 22.92 8.95 31.15
C THR A 11 23.63 9.82 30.14
N ARG A 12 24.94 9.65 30.09
CA ARG A 12 25.82 10.27 29.12
C ARG A 12 25.45 9.64 27.77
N VAL A 13 24.38 10.12 27.14
CA VAL A 13 24.12 9.87 25.73
C VAL A 13 25.36 10.42 25.03
N GLN A 14 26.19 9.53 24.51
CA GLN A 14 27.32 9.93 23.69
C GLN A 14 26.74 10.78 22.57
N GLN A 15 27.05 12.08 22.57
CA GLN A 15 26.81 12.91 21.40
C GLN A 15 27.66 12.32 20.28
N LEU A 16 27.03 11.57 19.39
CA LEU A 16 27.66 11.06 18.20
C LEU A 16 27.86 12.21 17.21
N PRO A 17 28.92 12.15 16.38
CA PRO A 17 29.11 13.13 15.33
C PRO A 17 27.93 13.06 14.33
N PRO A 18 27.52 14.20 13.77
CA PRO A 18 26.43 14.24 12.81
C PRO A 18 26.72 13.38 11.57
N HIS A 19 25.65 12.78 11.01
CA HIS A 19 25.75 11.98 9.80
C HIS A 19 26.24 12.85 8.63
N ARG A 20 27.34 12.43 7.98
CA ARG A 20 27.80 13.06 6.74
C ARG A 20 27.31 12.24 5.56
N PRO A 21 26.27 12.68 4.84
CA PRO A 21 25.72 11.92 3.73
C PRO A 21 26.78 11.74 2.64
N ARG A 22 27.13 10.48 2.36
CA ARG A 22 27.78 10.10 1.11
C ARG A 22 26.68 9.68 0.14
N GLY A 23 25.93 10.67 -0.35
CA GLY A 23 24.87 10.43 -1.32
C GLY A 23 25.39 9.68 -2.55
N SER A 24 24.49 8.98 -3.24
CA SER A 24 24.77 8.41 -4.56
C SER A 24 25.22 9.53 -5.52
N PRO A 25 26.25 9.33 -6.37
CA PRO A 25 26.70 10.32 -7.35
C PRO A 25 25.62 10.82 -8.32
N GLN A 26 24.45 10.17 -8.35
CA GLN A 26 23.34 10.40 -9.28
C GLN A 26 22.09 10.99 -8.61
N ASP A 27 22.10 11.22 -7.30
CA ASP A 27 20.96 11.81 -6.60
C ASP A 27 21.07 13.34 -6.60
N PRO A 28 20.17 14.07 -7.28
CA PRO A 28 20.21 15.53 -7.39
C PRO A 28 19.71 16.24 -6.12
N THR A 29 19.27 15.52 -5.09
CA THR A 29 18.68 16.10 -3.87
C THR A 29 19.76 16.77 -3.01
N PRO A 30 19.63 18.07 -2.67
CA PRO A 30 20.54 18.73 -1.75
C PRO A 30 20.49 18.05 -0.37
N ARG A 31 21.59 17.42 0.02
CA ARG A 31 21.68 16.64 1.25
C ARG A 31 21.71 17.54 2.48
N ILE A 32 20.83 17.28 3.43
CA ILE A 32 20.75 18.02 4.70
C ILE A 32 21.47 17.21 5.79
N GLU A 33 22.28 17.89 6.61
CA GLU A 33 22.86 17.26 7.80
C GLU A 33 21.75 17.07 8.84
N LEU A 34 21.33 15.82 9.03
CA LEU A 34 20.30 15.45 10.01
C LEU A 34 20.93 14.86 11.27
N ARG A 35 20.38 15.25 12.42
CA ARG A 35 20.62 14.61 13.72
C ARG A 35 19.37 13.88 14.11
N ILE A 36 19.49 12.60 14.42
CA ILE A 36 18.34 11.72 14.66
C ILE A 36 17.62 12.14 15.94
N GLU A 37 18.36 12.68 16.91
CA GLU A 37 17.80 13.20 18.16
C GLU A 37 16.93 14.44 17.95
N ASP A 38 17.07 15.12 16.81
CA ASP A 38 16.28 16.29 16.43
C ASP A 38 15.06 15.91 15.57
N LEU A 39 14.93 14.65 15.15
CA LEU A 39 13.77 14.15 14.40
C LEU A 39 12.59 13.90 15.33
N ASP A 40 11.39 14.29 14.88
CA ASP A 40 10.12 14.09 15.58
C ASP A 40 9.54 12.68 15.33
N LEU A 41 10.32 11.64 15.60
CA LEU A 41 9.97 10.25 15.29
C LEU A 41 8.68 9.77 16.00
N ASP A 42 8.30 10.41 17.09
CA ASP A 42 7.07 10.15 17.86
C ASP A 42 5.83 10.86 17.29
N LYS A 43 5.99 11.73 16.30
CA LYS A 43 4.88 12.45 15.68
C LYS A 43 4.30 11.66 14.50
N SER A 44 3.01 11.36 14.60
CA SER A 44 2.24 10.81 13.48
C SER A 44 1.77 11.93 12.53
N TYR A 45 1.88 11.67 11.24
CA TYR A 45 1.43 12.57 10.17
C TYR A 45 0.09 12.17 9.56
N VAL A 46 -0.52 11.06 9.99
CA VAL A 46 -1.77 10.51 9.42
C VAL A 46 -2.86 11.58 9.26
N ASP A 47 -3.13 12.36 10.30
CA ASP A 47 -4.20 13.38 10.28
C ASP A 47 -3.86 14.63 9.47
N SER A 48 -2.56 14.87 9.22
CA SER A 48 -2.06 16.07 8.53
C SER A 48 -1.67 15.81 7.07
N TRP A 49 -1.55 14.54 6.69
CA TRP A 49 -1.13 14.14 5.37
C TRP A 49 -2.31 14.13 4.42
N ALA A 50 -2.29 15.04 3.45
CA ALA A 50 -3.21 14.97 2.33
C ALA A 50 -2.63 14.01 1.29
N PRO A 51 -3.17 12.79 1.11
CA PRO A 51 -2.70 11.93 0.04
C PRO A 51 -2.86 12.63 -1.31
N PRO A 52 -2.05 12.27 -2.32
CA PRO A 52 -2.20 12.80 -3.67
C PRO A 52 -3.66 12.68 -4.11
N LYS A 53 -4.28 13.78 -4.58
CA LYS A 53 -5.68 13.75 -5.01
C LYS A 53 -5.84 12.65 -6.05
N SER A 54 -6.63 11.63 -5.72
CA SER A 54 -7.05 10.64 -6.71
C SER A 54 -7.76 11.37 -7.85
N ARG A 55 -7.62 10.85 -9.06
CA ARG A 55 -8.38 11.39 -10.20
C ARG A 55 -9.87 11.32 -9.83
N PRO A 56 -10.66 12.36 -10.14
CA PRO A 56 -12.09 12.32 -9.90
C PRO A 56 -12.65 11.05 -10.53
N LYS A 57 -13.39 10.25 -9.75
CA LYS A 57 -14.04 9.06 -10.28
C LYS A 57 -14.87 9.49 -11.50
N PRO A 58 -14.78 8.77 -12.64
CA PRO A 58 -15.68 9.02 -13.73
C PRO A 58 -17.11 8.92 -13.19
N ARG A 59 -17.97 9.88 -13.54
CA ARG A 59 -19.40 9.69 -13.23
C ARG A 59 -19.83 8.45 -13.98
N LYS A 60 -20.53 7.53 -13.30
CA LYS A 60 -21.16 6.36 -13.91
C LYS A 60 -22.20 6.83 -14.94
N SER A 61 -21.73 7.12 -16.14
CA SER A 61 -22.54 7.51 -17.28
C SER A 61 -22.24 6.51 -18.36
N ARG A 62 -23.16 5.56 -18.52
CA ARG A 62 -23.13 4.61 -19.61
C ARG A 62 -22.96 5.39 -20.93
N PRO A 63 -21.90 5.13 -21.72
CA PRO A 63 -21.68 5.90 -22.95
C PRO A 63 -22.59 5.46 -24.11
N TRP A 64 -23.35 4.36 -23.95
CA TRP A 64 -24.35 3.89 -24.93
C TRP A 64 -25.78 3.94 -24.40
N ALA A 65 -26.73 4.00 -25.33
CA ALA A 65 -28.15 3.79 -25.05
C ALA A 65 -28.43 2.32 -24.70
N LYS A 66 -29.47 2.07 -23.91
CA LYS A 66 -29.94 0.70 -23.61
C LYS A 66 -30.37 -0.02 -24.89
N TRP A 67 -29.79 -1.18 -25.18
CA TRP A 67 -30.23 -2.01 -26.30
C TRP A 67 -31.55 -2.71 -25.95
N THR A 68 -32.46 -2.81 -26.93
CA THR A 68 -33.76 -3.48 -26.77
C THR A 68 -34.02 -4.52 -27.86
N GLY A 69 -33.05 -4.80 -28.74
CA GLY A 69 -33.19 -5.82 -29.77
C GLY A 69 -32.99 -7.23 -29.22
N ASN A 70 -33.55 -8.21 -29.93
CA ASN A 70 -33.49 -9.62 -29.53
C ASN A 70 -32.23 -10.32 -30.06
N ASP A 71 -31.66 -9.85 -31.16
CA ASP A 71 -30.47 -10.46 -31.76
C ASP A 71 -29.21 -10.08 -30.97
N PRO A 72 -28.37 -11.06 -30.60
CA PRO A 72 -27.18 -10.78 -29.83
C PRO A 72 -26.05 -10.23 -30.71
N PHE A 73 -25.42 -9.16 -30.24
CA PHE A 73 -24.13 -8.73 -30.76
C PHE A 73 -23.07 -9.73 -30.28
N THR A 74 -22.54 -10.54 -31.19
CA THR A 74 -21.51 -11.54 -30.86
C THR A 74 -20.15 -11.23 -31.49
N ASP A 75 -20.10 -10.25 -32.39
CA ASP A 75 -18.88 -9.76 -33.02
C ASP A 75 -18.71 -8.27 -32.69
N PRO A 76 -17.56 -7.85 -32.12
CA PRO A 76 -17.30 -6.44 -31.84
C PRO A 76 -17.44 -5.53 -33.07
N ALA A 77 -17.20 -6.04 -34.29
CA ALA A 77 -17.33 -5.27 -35.52
C ALA A 77 -18.79 -4.92 -35.88
N GLN A 78 -19.76 -5.61 -35.26
CA GLN A 78 -21.19 -5.38 -35.46
C GLN A 78 -21.79 -4.39 -34.46
N LEU A 79 -20.99 -3.92 -33.50
CA LEU A 79 -21.46 -2.92 -32.55
C LEU A 79 -21.80 -1.60 -33.26
N PRO A 80 -22.88 -0.92 -32.85
CA PRO A 80 -23.21 0.39 -33.39
C PRO A 80 -22.05 1.40 -33.26
N PRO A 81 -21.98 2.42 -34.13
CA PRO A 81 -20.97 3.46 -34.02
C PRO A 81 -20.94 4.10 -32.62
N GLY A 82 -19.74 4.17 -32.03
CA GLY A 82 -19.53 4.70 -30.67
C GLY A 82 -19.69 3.67 -29.55
N TRP A 83 -20.13 2.44 -29.83
CA TRP A 83 -20.19 1.36 -28.85
C TRP A 83 -18.88 0.59 -28.86
N HIS A 84 -18.41 0.22 -27.67
CA HIS A 84 -17.23 -0.62 -27.49
C HIS A 84 -17.37 -1.48 -26.24
N MET A 85 -16.44 -2.42 -26.09
CA MET A 85 -16.42 -3.36 -24.95
C MET A 85 -15.72 -2.81 -23.71
N ASN A 86 -15.07 -1.64 -23.80
CA ASN A 86 -14.43 -1.02 -22.64
C ASN A 86 -15.50 -0.34 -21.77
N GLU A 87 -15.32 -0.43 -20.46
CA GLU A 87 -16.19 0.15 -19.45
C GLU A 87 -15.51 1.39 -18.87
N ASP A 88 -15.27 2.39 -19.73
CA ASP A 88 -14.42 3.55 -19.44
C ASP A 88 -14.98 4.46 -18.33
N ASP A 89 -16.27 4.34 -18.03
CA ASP A 89 -16.94 5.05 -16.93
C ASP A 89 -16.82 4.33 -15.58
N LEU A 90 -16.20 3.14 -15.54
CA LEU A 90 -16.01 2.33 -14.33
C LEU A 90 -14.53 2.23 -13.98
N GLU A 91 -14.21 2.34 -12.68
CA GLU A 91 -12.86 2.02 -12.20
C GLU A 91 -12.64 0.51 -12.27
N THR A 92 -11.46 0.08 -12.72
CA THR A 92 -11.14 -1.35 -12.87
C THR A 92 -11.18 -2.12 -11.55
N ASN A 93 -10.95 -1.44 -10.42
CA ASN A 93 -10.97 -2.01 -9.08
C ASN A 93 -12.35 -1.96 -8.39
N ASP A 94 -13.34 -1.29 -8.99
CA ASP A 94 -14.74 -1.28 -8.53
C ASP A 94 -15.44 -2.56 -9.01
N ILE A 95 -15.03 -3.68 -8.41
CA ILE A 95 -15.44 -5.04 -8.80
C ILE A 95 -16.98 -5.19 -8.78
N ASP A 96 -17.65 -4.58 -7.81
CA ASP A 96 -19.12 -4.67 -7.71
C ASP A 96 -19.81 -3.99 -8.89
N SER A 97 -19.35 -2.79 -9.27
CA SER A 97 -19.90 -2.08 -10.43
C SER A 97 -19.58 -2.79 -11.75
N GLN A 98 -18.41 -3.41 -11.85
CA GLN A 98 -18.04 -4.23 -13.01
C GLN A 98 -18.94 -5.47 -13.14
N ILE A 99 -19.25 -6.14 -12.02
CA ILE A 99 -20.19 -7.27 -11.98
C ILE A 99 -21.58 -6.83 -12.43
N GLU A 100 -22.09 -5.72 -11.90
CA GLU A 100 -23.40 -5.16 -12.28
C GLU A 100 -23.44 -4.88 -13.79
N ARG A 101 -22.41 -4.23 -14.33
CA ARG A 101 -22.29 -3.93 -15.77
C ARG A 101 -22.24 -5.18 -16.63
N CYS A 102 -21.58 -6.25 -16.18
CA CYS A 102 -21.60 -7.53 -16.88
C CYS A 102 -23.02 -8.09 -16.97
N HIS A 103 -23.79 -8.06 -15.88
CA HIS A 103 -25.19 -8.48 -15.89
C HIS A 103 -26.03 -7.65 -16.86
N GLU A 104 -25.84 -6.33 -16.88
CA GLU A 104 -26.54 -5.43 -17.82
C GLU A 104 -26.26 -5.83 -19.28
N ARG A 105 -24.98 -6.01 -19.64
CA ARG A 105 -24.56 -6.35 -21.01
C ARG A 105 -25.10 -7.70 -21.46
N ILE A 106 -25.08 -8.70 -20.57
CA ILE A 106 -25.63 -10.03 -20.84
C ILE A 106 -27.15 -9.94 -21.05
N ALA A 107 -27.87 -9.22 -20.19
CA ALA A 107 -29.33 -9.04 -20.30
C ALA A 107 -29.72 -8.26 -21.56
N GLU A 108 -28.86 -7.34 -22.00
CA GLU A 108 -29.00 -6.58 -23.24
C GLU A 108 -28.46 -7.34 -24.46
N ASN A 109 -28.08 -8.63 -24.36
CA ASN A 109 -27.54 -9.41 -25.48
C ASN A 109 -26.32 -8.74 -26.18
N ILE A 110 -25.57 -7.89 -25.48
CA ILE A 110 -24.38 -7.24 -25.99
C ILE A 110 -23.16 -8.06 -25.60
N MET A 111 -22.52 -8.71 -26.57
CA MET A 111 -21.33 -9.55 -26.36
C MET A 111 -21.47 -10.54 -25.20
N PRO A 112 -22.57 -11.32 -25.12
CA PRO A 112 -22.93 -12.06 -23.91
C PRO A 112 -21.86 -13.05 -23.46
N HIS A 113 -21.10 -13.65 -24.38
CA HIS A 113 -20.00 -14.56 -24.04
C HIS A 113 -18.80 -13.84 -23.41
N VAL A 114 -18.44 -12.63 -23.90
CA VAL A 114 -17.36 -11.82 -23.33
C VAL A 114 -17.71 -11.39 -21.92
N PHE A 115 -18.93 -10.88 -21.72
CA PHE A 115 -19.35 -10.40 -20.41
C PHE A 115 -19.67 -11.54 -19.44
N ALA A 116 -20.05 -12.74 -19.91
CA ALA A 116 -20.12 -13.93 -19.06
C ALA A 116 -18.74 -14.36 -18.54
N GLN A 117 -17.72 -14.35 -19.39
CA GLN A 117 -16.35 -14.64 -18.96
C GLN A 117 -15.85 -13.58 -17.95
N ARG A 118 -16.03 -12.29 -18.26
CA ARG A 118 -15.65 -11.21 -17.32
C ARG A 118 -16.39 -11.32 -15.99
N LEU A 119 -17.68 -11.66 -16.02
CA LEU A 119 -18.46 -11.90 -14.80
C LEU A 119 -17.82 -12.99 -13.94
N GLU A 120 -17.44 -14.12 -14.54
CA GLU A 120 -16.73 -15.20 -13.83
C GLU A 120 -15.42 -14.70 -13.21
N GLU A 121 -14.60 -13.97 -13.97
CA GLU A 121 -13.34 -13.40 -13.50
C GLU A 121 -13.53 -12.43 -12.33
N TYR A 122 -14.50 -11.51 -12.42
CA TYR A 122 -14.80 -10.56 -11.35
C TYR A 122 -15.41 -11.22 -10.12
N THR A 123 -16.30 -12.20 -10.29
CA THR A 123 -16.83 -12.99 -9.17
C THR A 123 -15.72 -13.79 -8.49
N ALA A 124 -14.82 -14.41 -9.25
CA ALA A 124 -13.67 -15.11 -8.69
C ALA A 124 -12.74 -14.14 -7.93
N ALA A 125 -12.49 -12.94 -8.47
CA ALA A 125 -11.71 -11.91 -7.79
C ALA A 125 -12.38 -11.45 -6.49
N LYS A 126 -13.70 -11.24 -6.48
CA LYS A 126 -14.48 -10.88 -5.27
C LYS A 126 -14.39 -11.98 -4.22
N ASN A 127 -14.58 -13.24 -4.61
CA ASN A 127 -14.46 -14.39 -3.71
C ASN A 127 -13.04 -14.53 -3.15
N LYS A 128 -12.01 -14.29 -3.98
CA LYS A 128 -10.62 -14.27 -3.51
C LYS A 128 -10.39 -13.20 -2.45
N LYS A 129 -10.95 -12.00 -2.63
CA LYS A 129 -10.86 -10.95 -1.60
C LYS A 129 -11.49 -11.39 -0.28
N GLU A 130 -12.65 -12.04 -0.36
CA GLU A 130 -13.34 -12.53 0.83
C GLU A 130 -12.57 -13.66 1.53
N GLN A 131 -11.96 -14.57 0.77
CA GLN A 131 -11.12 -15.65 1.31
C GLN A 131 -9.83 -15.15 1.99
N MET A 132 -9.35 -13.95 1.62
CA MET A 132 -8.20 -13.32 2.28
C MET A 132 -8.58 -12.68 3.62
N ARG A 133 -9.87 -12.48 3.92
CA ARG A 133 -10.25 -12.00 5.25
C ARG A 133 -9.91 -13.05 6.30
N PHE A 134 -9.47 -12.57 7.45
CA PHE A 134 -9.17 -13.37 8.63
C PHE A 134 -9.98 -12.86 9.83
N PRO A 135 -10.17 -13.65 10.90
CA PRO A 135 -10.92 -13.21 12.07
C PRO A 135 -10.36 -11.90 12.65
N GLY A 136 -11.21 -10.88 12.85
CA GLY A 136 -10.81 -9.56 13.31
C GLY A 136 -10.44 -8.57 12.20
N SER A 137 -10.52 -8.96 10.92
CA SER A 137 -10.24 -8.09 9.78
C SER A 137 -11.44 -7.26 9.29
N GLU A 138 -12.57 -7.30 10.00
CA GLU A 138 -13.82 -6.64 9.59
C GLU A 138 -13.67 -5.13 9.44
N GLU A 139 -12.89 -4.50 10.33
CA GLU A 139 -12.63 -3.06 10.35
C GLU A 139 -11.35 -2.67 9.59
N LEU A 140 -10.54 -3.65 9.18
CA LEU A 140 -9.28 -3.40 8.48
C LEU A 140 -9.52 -3.00 7.01
N SER A 141 -8.71 -2.06 6.55
CA SER A 141 -8.69 -1.67 5.14
C SER A 141 -8.25 -2.85 4.25
N TRP A 142 -8.71 -2.86 2.99
CA TRP A 142 -8.32 -3.90 2.05
C TRP A 142 -6.81 -3.94 1.82
N ASP A 143 -6.16 -2.78 1.76
CA ASP A 143 -4.71 -2.67 1.61
C ASP A 143 -3.97 -3.29 2.80
N THR A 144 -4.46 -3.08 4.03
CA THR A 144 -3.95 -3.74 5.23
C THR A 144 -4.11 -5.25 5.18
N ILE A 145 -5.27 -5.77 4.75
CA ILE A 145 -5.48 -7.22 4.60
C ILE A 145 -4.52 -7.82 3.58
N GLN A 146 -4.34 -7.16 2.43
CA GLN A 146 -3.37 -7.61 1.42
C GLN A 146 -1.95 -7.62 1.97
N ARG A 147 -1.59 -6.58 2.74
CA ARG A 147 -0.26 -6.48 3.32
C ARG A 147 0.00 -7.55 4.37
N VAL A 148 -0.97 -7.85 5.23
CA VAL A 148 -0.89 -8.96 6.20
C VAL A 148 -0.61 -10.29 5.49
N HIS A 149 -1.33 -10.61 4.41
CA HIS A 149 -1.07 -11.82 3.62
C HIS A 149 0.33 -11.84 3.01
N ALA A 150 0.81 -10.70 2.49
CA ALA A 150 2.17 -10.60 1.96
C ALA A 150 3.23 -10.82 3.05
N LEU A 151 3.03 -10.26 4.24
CA LEU A 151 3.91 -10.46 5.40
C LEU A 151 3.89 -11.91 5.90
N GLU A 152 2.73 -12.58 5.90
CA GLU A 152 2.64 -14.00 6.24
C GLU A 152 3.42 -14.87 5.24
N ALA A 153 3.30 -14.60 3.94
CA ALA A 153 4.08 -15.29 2.91
C ALA A 153 5.59 -15.07 3.11
N MET A 154 6.02 -13.81 3.33
CA MET A 154 7.42 -13.49 3.62
C MET A 154 7.92 -14.17 4.90
N LYS A 155 7.10 -14.25 5.95
CA LYS A 155 7.42 -14.99 7.18
C LYS A 155 7.65 -16.47 6.90
N THR A 156 6.78 -17.11 6.11
CA THR A 156 6.92 -18.52 5.73
C THR A 156 8.21 -18.77 4.95
N ASP A 157 8.53 -17.90 3.99
CA ASP A 157 9.74 -18.00 3.19
C ASP A 157 11.00 -17.83 4.06
N LEU A 158 11.03 -16.81 4.92
CA LEU A 158 12.18 -16.56 5.80
C LEU A 158 12.37 -17.65 6.85
N THR A 159 11.29 -18.21 7.41
CA THR A 159 11.36 -19.36 8.34
C THR A 159 11.97 -20.59 7.67
N SER A 160 11.85 -20.70 6.33
CA SER A 160 12.40 -21.80 5.55
C SER A 160 13.85 -21.55 5.08
N THR A 161 14.40 -20.36 5.38
CA THR A 161 15.77 -19.96 5.02
C THR A 161 16.55 -19.54 6.27
N ALA A 162 17.80 -19.08 6.12
CA ALA A 162 18.65 -18.69 7.24
C ALA A 162 18.35 -17.28 7.82
N ASP A 163 17.38 -16.55 7.26
CA ASP A 163 17.09 -15.13 7.58
C ASP A 163 18.37 -14.29 7.76
N GLU A 164 19.27 -14.32 6.76
CA GLU A 164 20.61 -13.73 6.84
C GLU A 164 20.60 -12.22 7.15
N CYS A 165 19.49 -11.55 6.82
CA CYS A 165 19.27 -10.12 7.05
C CYS A 165 18.46 -9.83 8.32
N GLU A 166 18.14 -10.83 9.14
CA GLU A 166 17.46 -10.71 10.45
C GLU A 166 16.11 -9.97 10.37
N GLN A 167 15.29 -10.26 9.35
CA GLN A 167 14.04 -9.57 9.07
C GLN A 167 12.82 -10.18 9.76
N LEU A 168 12.91 -11.44 10.22
CA LEU A 168 11.81 -12.11 10.90
C LEU A 168 11.23 -11.30 12.08
N PRO A 169 12.02 -10.71 12.99
CA PRO A 169 11.48 -9.91 14.08
C PRO A 169 10.64 -8.72 13.62
N ASN A 170 11.05 -8.04 12.54
CA ASN A 170 10.29 -6.92 11.98
C ASN A 170 8.96 -7.38 11.40
N ILE A 171 8.97 -8.48 10.65
CA ILE A 171 7.75 -9.04 10.04
C ILE A 171 6.77 -9.49 11.11
N GLU A 172 7.24 -10.11 12.19
CA GLU A 172 6.38 -10.51 13.30
C GLU A 172 5.74 -9.31 13.99
N ALA A 173 6.52 -8.26 14.27
CA ALA A 173 6.01 -7.05 14.89
C ALA A 173 5.02 -6.29 13.99
N LEU A 174 5.28 -6.25 12.67
CA LEU A 174 4.35 -5.67 11.68
C LEU A 174 3.04 -6.46 11.59
N LEU A 175 3.12 -7.79 11.58
CA LEU A 175 1.93 -8.64 11.58
C LEU A 175 1.06 -8.40 12.82
N GLU A 176 1.69 -8.26 13.99
CA GLU A 176 0.99 -7.92 15.23
C GLU A 176 0.31 -6.54 15.12
N ALA A 177 1.06 -5.51 14.72
CA ALA A 177 0.55 -4.14 14.62
C ALA A 177 -0.60 -3.99 13.61
N TYR A 178 -0.52 -4.65 12.45
CA TYR A 178 -1.61 -4.64 11.47
C TYR A 178 -2.83 -5.43 11.94
N LYS A 179 -2.64 -6.60 12.56
CA LYS A 179 -3.75 -7.44 13.03
C LYS A 179 -4.46 -6.86 14.25
N SER A 180 -3.76 -6.09 15.09
CA SER A 180 -4.35 -5.37 16.22
C SER A 180 -5.06 -4.08 15.82
N GLY A 181 -4.80 -3.57 14.61
CA GLY A 181 -5.28 -2.28 14.13
C GLY A 181 -4.48 -1.09 14.66
N GLU A 182 -3.35 -1.32 15.34
CA GLU A 182 -2.42 -0.25 15.77
C GLU A 182 -1.69 0.39 14.58
N LEU A 183 -1.54 -0.35 13.49
CA LEU A 183 -0.99 0.13 12.22
C LEU A 183 -2.03 -0.04 11.10
N ASP A 184 -2.16 0.98 10.25
CA ASP A 184 -2.94 0.91 9.01
C ASP A 184 -2.09 1.37 7.82
N TRP A 185 -2.49 0.96 6.62
CA TRP A 185 -1.80 1.31 5.40
C TRP A 185 -2.16 2.75 4.96
N ASN A 186 -1.25 3.68 5.23
CA ASN A 186 -1.43 5.09 4.92
C ASN A 186 -0.62 5.48 3.67
N ASN A 187 -1.30 5.64 2.53
CA ASN A 187 -0.65 5.93 1.26
C ASN A 187 0.24 7.18 1.31
N GLY A 188 1.54 6.99 1.05
CA GLY A 188 2.56 8.05 1.05
C GLY A 188 3.21 8.31 2.41
N LEU A 189 2.81 7.58 3.46
CA LEU A 189 3.48 7.57 4.75
C LEU A 189 4.23 6.26 4.95
N VAL A 190 5.33 6.32 5.70
CA VAL A 190 6.16 5.18 6.07
C VAL A 190 6.31 5.07 7.57
N THR A 191 6.63 3.87 8.04
CA THR A 191 7.14 3.64 9.39
C THR A 191 8.47 2.91 9.31
N TYR A 192 9.43 3.31 10.15
CA TYR A 192 10.72 2.62 10.26
C TYR A 192 10.68 1.61 11.40
N TRP A 193 11.29 0.46 11.17
CA TRP A 193 11.34 -0.63 12.14
C TRP A 193 12.76 -1.17 12.23
N SER A 194 13.18 -1.55 13.44
CA SER A 194 14.45 -2.25 13.65
C SER A 194 14.33 -3.31 14.72
N LYS A 195 14.79 -4.53 14.40
CA LYS A 195 14.88 -5.68 15.30
C LYS A 195 13.55 -5.93 16.05
N GLY A 196 12.42 -5.79 15.35
CA GLY A 196 11.08 -5.99 15.87
C GLY A 196 10.48 -4.80 16.63
N VAL A 197 11.10 -3.62 16.57
CA VAL A 197 10.61 -2.41 17.25
C VAL A 197 10.29 -1.32 16.24
N GLN A 198 9.12 -0.70 16.36
CA GLN A 198 8.76 0.49 15.60
C GLN A 198 9.59 1.68 16.08
N ILE A 199 10.38 2.26 15.18
CA ILE A 199 11.24 3.42 15.44
C ILE A 199 10.45 4.73 15.29
N SER A 200 9.55 4.80 14.30
CA SER A 200 8.81 6.02 14.00
C SER A 200 7.31 5.79 13.87
N GLN A 201 6.53 6.78 14.28
CA GLN A 201 5.14 6.93 13.86
C GLN A 201 5.04 7.17 12.34
N PRO A 202 3.86 6.95 11.72
CA PRO A 202 3.70 7.15 10.29
C PRO A 202 4.07 8.56 9.85
N ARG A 203 5.02 8.67 8.93
CA ARG A 203 5.60 9.95 8.49
C ARG A 203 5.94 9.95 6.99
N PRO A 204 6.03 11.11 6.33
CA PRO A 204 6.40 11.17 4.91
C PRO A 204 7.78 10.54 4.70
N PHE A 205 7.95 9.80 3.60
CA PHE A 205 9.26 9.27 3.25
C PHE A 205 10.20 10.38 2.79
N ASP A 206 11.38 10.44 3.39
CA ASP A 206 12.49 11.31 3.01
C ASP A 206 13.78 10.50 2.96
N TRP A 207 14.57 10.69 1.90
CA TRP A 207 15.78 9.89 1.66
C TRP A 207 16.90 10.20 2.65
N ASP A 208 17.08 11.47 3.03
CA ASP A 208 18.12 11.86 3.99
C ASP A 208 17.78 11.32 5.38
N GLU A 209 16.51 11.38 5.74
CA GLU A 209 15.98 10.83 6.97
C GLU A 209 16.16 9.30 7.02
N PHE A 210 15.76 8.59 5.96
CA PHE A 210 15.97 7.15 5.83
C PHE A 210 17.45 6.80 6.00
N GLU A 211 18.37 7.46 5.28
CA GLU A 211 19.80 7.19 5.37
C GLU A 211 20.36 7.41 6.78
N ALA A 212 19.91 8.49 7.45
CA ALA A 212 20.30 8.79 8.82
C ALA A 212 19.82 7.70 9.79
N ILE A 213 18.52 7.39 9.79
CA ILE A 213 17.92 6.39 10.68
C ILE A 213 18.54 5.01 10.42
N ASN A 214 18.64 4.61 9.14
CA ASN A 214 19.24 3.35 8.73
C ASN A 214 20.69 3.21 9.23
N SER A 215 21.49 4.28 9.12
CA SER A 215 22.87 4.27 9.62
C SER A 215 22.97 4.11 11.14
N HIS A 216 22.03 4.69 11.89
CA HIS A 216 22.00 4.63 13.36
C HIS A 216 21.53 3.28 13.91
N HIS A 217 20.63 2.61 13.19
CA HIS A 217 20.05 1.34 13.60
C HIS A 217 20.73 0.11 12.98
N GLU A 218 22.00 0.24 12.56
CA GLU A 218 22.75 -0.86 11.93
C GLU A 218 22.03 -1.45 10.71
N GLY A 219 21.57 -0.57 9.82
CA GLY A 219 20.69 -0.83 8.67
C GLY A 219 20.97 -2.01 7.74
N HIS A 220 22.17 -2.58 7.82
CA HIS A 220 22.55 -3.78 7.10
C HIS A 220 21.88 -5.05 7.65
N LYS A 221 21.30 -5.00 8.85
CA LYS A 221 20.62 -6.14 9.50
C LYS A 221 19.40 -5.69 10.30
N GLY A 222 18.28 -6.36 10.08
CA GLY A 222 17.06 -6.19 10.85
C GLY A 222 16.49 -4.78 10.80
N PHE A 223 16.74 -4.01 9.74
CA PHE A 223 16.09 -2.73 9.48
C PHE A 223 15.04 -2.87 8.38
N TRP A 224 13.92 -2.19 8.54
CA TRP A 224 12.79 -2.25 7.61
C TRP A 224 12.12 -0.89 7.48
N THR A 225 11.63 -0.60 6.28
CA THR A 225 10.78 0.56 6.01
C THR A 225 9.45 0.06 5.46
N GLU A 226 8.40 0.23 6.25
CA GLU A 226 7.04 -0.15 5.88
C GLU A 226 6.32 1.03 5.22
N GLY A 227 5.47 0.78 4.23
CA GLY A 227 4.70 1.82 3.54
C GLY A 227 5.39 2.41 2.29
N VAL A 228 6.62 1.99 1.97
CA VAL A 228 7.23 2.30 0.66
C VAL A 228 6.47 1.49 -0.38
N MET A 229 5.75 2.15 -1.28
CA MET A 229 4.99 1.48 -2.33
C MET A 229 5.88 0.47 -3.05
N ASP A 230 5.32 -0.72 -3.35
CA ASP A 230 5.93 -1.70 -4.24
C ASP A 230 6.32 -1.02 -5.56
N ILE A 231 7.60 -0.65 -5.67
CA ILE A 231 8.28 -0.37 -6.95
C ILE A 231 8.11 -1.56 -7.91
N LEU A 232 7.73 -2.73 -7.39
CA LEU A 232 7.42 -3.95 -8.14
C LEU A 232 6.13 -3.90 -8.97
N ASN A 233 5.22 -2.93 -8.77
CA ASN A 233 4.06 -2.75 -9.66
C ASN A 233 4.31 -1.77 -10.83
N ILE A 234 5.44 -1.07 -10.86
CA ILE A 234 5.81 -0.18 -11.98
C ILE A 234 6.33 -0.99 -13.19
N PHE A 235 6.88 -2.19 -12.97
CA PHE A 235 7.43 -3.04 -14.04
C PHE A 235 6.44 -4.07 -14.64
N LYS A 236 5.18 -4.10 -14.20
CA LYS A 236 4.16 -4.99 -14.77
C LYS A 236 3.26 -4.33 -15.82
N VAL A 237 3.43 -3.04 -16.12
CA VAL A 237 2.73 -2.32 -17.20
C VAL A 237 3.68 -2.03 -18.36
N THR A 238 4.34 -3.06 -18.86
CA THR A 238 4.92 -3.08 -20.21
C THR A 238 5.00 -4.53 -20.69
N ARG A 239 3.86 -5.06 -21.14
CA ARG A 239 3.78 -6.04 -22.22
C ARG A 239 2.48 -5.83 -22.98
#